data_AF-A0A2G5FWX2-F1
#
_entry.id   AF-A0A2G5FWX2-F1
#
_cell.length_a   1.000
_cell.length_b   1.000
_cell.length_c   1.000
_cell.angle_alpha   90.00
_cell.angle_beta   90.00
_cell.angle_gamma   90.00
#
_symmetry.space_group_name_H-M   'P 1'
#
loop_
_entity.id
_entity.type
_entity.pdbx_description
1 polymer ?
#
loop_
_entity_poly.entity_id
_entity_poly.type
_entity_poly.pdbx_seq_one_letter_code
_entity_poly.pdbx_strand_id
1 'polypeptide(L)'
;MSSKPRLLLAFLLAVLLASLLASIFQTQTNLAALQALGAPMPLDVRVGTTCLDLIGFAPTFALLSALGFLLALPLAAWLARRMPPLRWLIFVLSGAAAIWTALALANAVAPMPTLIAADRSPFGTLGLMACGSVGALLFGLLGRRVRYRVQPTSSESL
;
A
#
# COMPACT_ATOMS: atom_id res chain seq x y z
N MET A 1 -4.43 24.53 -12.75
CA MET A 1 -3.52 23.36 -12.83
C MET A 1 -4.34 22.11 -13.04
N SER A 2 -4.01 21.30 -14.07
CA SER A 2 -4.73 20.07 -14.41
C SER A 2 -4.86 19.12 -13.21
N SER A 3 -5.99 18.42 -13.09
CA SER A 3 -6.25 17.44 -12.01
C SER A 3 -5.40 16.17 -12.13
N LYS A 4 -4.81 15.91 -13.31
CA LYS A 4 -3.95 14.75 -13.61
C LYS A 4 -2.66 14.68 -12.77
N PRO A 5 -1.78 15.71 -12.72
CA PRO A 5 -0.56 15.67 -11.92
C PRO A 5 -0.82 15.45 -10.42
N ARG A 6 -1.93 15.97 -9.90
CA ARG A 6 -2.31 15.77 -8.49
C ARG A 6 -2.75 14.33 -8.20
N LEU A 7 -3.44 13.68 -9.14
CA LEU A 7 -3.79 12.26 -9.03
C LEU A 7 -2.57 11.36 -9.16
N LEU A 8 -1.65 11.69 -10.07
CA LEU A 8 -0.37 10.99 -10.18
C LEU A 8 0.44 11.10 -8.89
N LEU A 9 0.54 12.30 -8.31
CA LEU A 9 1.20 12.48 -7.01
C LEU A 9 0.51 11.66 -5.90
N ALA A 10 -0.82 11.67 -5.83
CA ALA A 10 -1.55 10.86 -4.86
C ALA A 10 -1.30 9.36 -5.04
N PHE A 11 -1.18 8.89 -6.29
CA PHE A 11 -0.84 7.50 -6.61
C PHE A 11 0.58 7.16 -6.12
N LEU A 12 1.57 8.00 -6.45
CA LEU A 12 2.95 7.80 -6.02
C LEU A 12 3.09 7.79 -4.50
N LEU A 13 2.40 8.69 -3.81
CA LEU A 13 2.40 8.73 -2.34
C LEU A 13 1.72 7.50 -1.72
N ALA A 14 0.67 6.97 -2.36
CA ALA A 14 0.01 5.75 -1.91
C ALA A 14 0.92 4.52 -2.03
N VAL A 15 1.62 4.38 -3.17
CA VAL A 15 2.62 3.32 -3.39
C VAL A 15 3.76 3.44 -2.39
N LEU A 16 4.29 4.65 -2.22
CA LEU A 16 5.39 4.92 -1.29
C LEU A 16 5.00 4.58 0.15
N LEU A 17 3.82 5.00 0.60
CA LEU A 17 3.35 4.71 1.95
C LEU A 17 3.14 3.21 2.16
N ALA A 18 2.49 2.51 1.21
CA ALA A 18 2.28 1.07 1.30
C ALA A 18 3.63 0.32 1.40
N SER A 19 4.62 0.74 0.62
CA SER A 19 5.95 0.11 0.57
C SER A 19 6.79 0.37 1.80
N LEU A 20 6.74 1.59 2.33
CA LEU A 20 7.40 1.95 3.59
C LEU A 20 6.84 1.10 4.74
N LEU A 21 5.52 1.04 4.87
CA LEU A 21 4.86 0.27 5.93
C LEU A 21 5.12 -1.24 5.77
N ALA A 22 5.02 -1.77 4.55
CA ALA A 22 5.28 -3.17 4.28
C ALA A 22 6.73 -3.55 4.60
N SER A 23 7.69 -2.68 4.26
CA SER A 23 9.10 -2.91 4.57
C SER A 23 9.34 -2.95 6.07
N ILE A 24 8.85 -1.97 6.81
CA ILE A 24 8.99 -1.94 8.27
C ILE A 24 8.33 -3.18 8.88
N PHE A 25 7.09 -3.48 8.49
CA PHE A 25 6.36 -4.63 9.00
C PHE A 25 7.12 -5.94 8.75
N GLN A 26 7.58 -6.16 7.52
CA GLN A 26 8.35 -7.34 7.14
C GLN A 26 9.64 -7.45 7.92
N THR A 27 10.42 -6.37 8.05
CA THR A 27 11.65 -6.40 8.85
C THR A 27 11.33 -6.78 10.29
N GLN A 28 10.35 -6.13 10.92
CA GLN A 28 10.03 -6.40 12.32
C GLN A 28 9.51 -7.83 12.54
N THR A 29 8.73 -8.38 11.61
CA THR A 29 8.30 -9.79 11.64
C THR A 29 9.48 -10.74 11.50
N ASN A 30 10.39 -10.48 10.56
CA ASN A 30 11.58 -11.30 10.36
C ASN A 30 12.49 -11.30 11.59
N LEU A 31 12.76 -10.13 12.17
CA LEU A 31 13.58 -10.02 13.38
C LEU A 31 12.89 -10.64 14.60
N ALA A 32 11.57 -10.52 14.73
CA ALA A 32 10.83 -11.18 15.80
C ALA A 32 10.93 -12.72 15.70
N ALA A 33 10.91 -13.27 14.48
CA ALA A 33 11.12 -14.70 14.26
C ALA A 33 12.55 -15.12 14.67
N LEU A 34 13.58 -14.34 14.30
CA LEU A 34 14.95 -14.60 14.72
C LEU A 34 15.14 -14.47 16.24
N GLN A 35 14.49 -13.48 16.86
CA GLN A 35 14.50 -13.30 18.31
C GLN A 35 13.87 -14.50 19.03
N ALA A 36 12.78 -15.05 18.50
CA ALA A 36 12.15 -16.25 19.03
C ALA A 36 13.05 -17.50 18.95
N LEU A 37 14.01 -17.51 18.02
CA LEU A 37 15.03 -18.56 17.91
C LEU A 37 16.26 -18.34 18.82
N GLY A 38 16.24 -17.30 19.66
CA GLY A 38 17.28 -17.00 20.63
C GLY A 38 18.37 -16.04 20.15
N ALA A 39 18.23 -15.46 18.94
CA ALA A 39 19.16 -14.44 18.48
C ALA A 39 18.93 -13.10 19.21
N PRO A 40 19.98 -12.43 19.71
CA PRO A 40 19.84 -11.11 20.30
C PRO A 40 19.41 -10.09 19.23
N MET A 41 18.30 -9.37 19.49
CA MET A 41 17.76 -8.34 18.58
C MET A 41 17.69 -6.98 19.27
N PRO A 42 18.86 -6.39 19.62
CA PRO A 42 18.92 -5.05 20.20
C PRO A 42 18.40 -3.99 19.21
N LEU A 43 18.10 -2.79 19.74
CA LEU A 43 17.44 -1.73 18.97
C LEU A 43 18.26 -1.24 17.77
N ASP A 44 19.58 -1.21 17.89
CA ASP A 44 20.52 -0.88 16.81
C ASP A 44 20.41 -1.86 15.64
N VAL A 45 20.35 -3.17 15.92
CA VAL A 45 20.13 -4.19 14.89
C VAL A 45 18.77 -4.01 14.23
N ARG A 46 17.72 -3.72 15.01
CA ARG A 46 16.37 -3.49 14.48
C ARG A 46 16.29 -2.29 13.55
N VAL A 47 16.89 -1.17 13.94
CA VAL A 47 16.90 0.06 13.14
C VAL A 47 17.79 -0.11 11.90
N GLY A 48 18.99 -0.69 12.07
CA GLY A 48 19.93 -0.91 10.98
C GLY A 48 19.38 -1.82 9.89
N THR A 49 18.79 -2.96 10.27
CA THR A 49 18.14 -3.88 9.32
C THR A 49 16.92 -3.25 8.66
N THR A 50 16.13 -2.44 9.37
CA THR A 50 15.02 -1.71 8.76
C THR A 50 15.53 -0.74 7.70
N CYS A 51 16.62 -0.01 7.97
CA CYS A 51 17.20 0.90 6.99
C CYS A 51 17.69 0.16 5.73
N LEU A 52 18.32 -1.00 5.90
CA LEU A 52 18.74 -1.85 4.79
C LEU A 52 17.55 -2.36 3.98
N ASP A 53 16.48 -2.84 4.63
CA ASP A 53 15.27 -3.30 3.95
C ASP A 53 14.53 -2.17 3.24
N LEU A 54 14.59 -0.93 3.74
CA LEU A 54 14.02 0.22 3.03
C LEU A 54 14.71 0.48 1.68
N ILE A 55 15.99 0.11 1.55
CA ILE A 55 16.74 0.26 0.30
C ILE A 55 16.60 -1.01 -0.56
N GLY A 56 16.62 -2.20 0.05
CA GLY A 56 16.58 -3.46 -0.67
C GLY A 56 15.18 -3.97 -1.00
N PHE A 57 14.30 -4.02 0.00
CA PHE A 57 12.97 -4.62 -0.11
C PHE A 57 11.88 -3.61 -0.53
N ALA A 58 11.88 -2.41 0.02
CA ALA A 58 10.82 -1.44 -0.28
C ALA A 58 10.66 -1.13 -1.78
N PRO A 59 11.71 -1.04 -2.62
CA PRO A 59 11.55 -0.86 -4.06
C PRO A 59 10.82 -2.03 -4.75
N THR A 60 11.10 -3.26 -4.33
CA THR A 60 10.41 -4.46 -4.83
C THR A 60 8.93 -4.42 -4.49
N PHE A 61 8.59 -4.07 -3.25
CA PHE A 61 7.20 -3.92 -2.85
C PHE A 61 6.51 -2.71 -3.50
N ALA A 62 7.27 -1.64 -3.78
CA ALA A 62 6.77 -0.48 -4.52
C ALA A 62 6.35 -0.86 -5.94
N LEU A 63 7.14 -1.70 -6.62
CA LEU A 63 6.78 -2.19 -7.94
C LEU A 63 5.50 -3.07 -7.87
N LEU A 64 5.45 -4.02 -6.93
CA LEU A 64 4.27 -4.89 -6.76
C LEU A 64 3.00 -4.09 -6.45
N SER A 65 3.09 -3.19 -5.47
CA SER A 65 1.95 -2.35 -5.07
C SER A 65 1.55 -1.38 -6.18
N ALA A 66 2.50 -0.79 -6.92
CA ALA A 66 2.18 0.07 -8.07
C ALA A 66 1.41 -0.70 -9.14
N LEU A 67 1.84 -1.90 -9.52
CA LEU A 67 1.16 -2.72 -10.51
C LEU A 67 -0.26 -3.11 -10.05
N GLY A 68 -0.43 -3.53 -8.80
CA GLY A 68 -1.74 -3.85 -8.24
C GLY A 68 -2.66 -2.62 -8.16
N PHE A 69 -2.14 -1.49 -7.67
CA PHE A 69 -2.88 -0.24 -7.55
C PHE A 69 -3.26 0.39 -8.88
N LEU A 70 -2.48 0.16 -9.94
CA LEU A 70 -2.76 0.67 -11.27
C LEU A 70 -4.14 0.24 -11.78
N LEU A 71 -4.57 -0.97 -11.41
CA LEU A 71 -5.90 -1.51 -11.74
C LEU A 71 -6.92 -1.27 -10.61
N ALA A 72 -6.51 -1.49 -9.36
CA ALA A 72 -7.43 -1.45 -8.22
C ALA A 72 -7.95 -0.04 -7.90
N LEU A 73 -7.09 0.99 -7.93
CA LEU A 73 -7.47 2.35 -7.52
C LEU A 73 -8.43 3.04 -8.49
N PRO A 74 -8.29 2.93 -9.83
CA PRO A 74 -9.30 3.43 -10.76
C PRO A 74 -10.67 2.76 -10.56
N LEU A 75 -10.68 1.43 -10.36
CA LEU A 75 -11.90 0.67 -10.11
C LEU A 75 -12.55 1.09 -8.78
N ALA A 76 -11.77 1.21 -7.71
CA ALA A 76 -12.22 1.72 -6.41
C ALA A 76 -12.78 3.14 -6.53
N ALA A 77 -12.11 4.01 -7.28
CA ALA A 77 -12.58 5.39 -7.51
C ALA A 77 -13.85 5.45 -8.37
N TRP A 78 -14.13 4.46 -9.21
CA TRP A 78 -15.39 4.33 -9.94
C TRP A 78 -16.50 3.83 -9.00
N LEU A 79 -16.25 2.76 -8.24
CA LEU A 79 -17.22 2.16 -7.34
C LEU A 79 -17.61 3.13 -6.20
N ALA A 80 -16.64 3.86 -5.65
CA ALA A 80 -16.87 4.86 -4.62
C ALA A 80 -17.75 6.05 -5.08
N ARG A 81 -17.91 6.27 -6.39
CA ARG A 81 -18.89 7.25 -6.92
C ARG A 81 -20.31 6.70 -6.90
N ARG A 82 -20.47 5.38 -7.09
CA ARG A 82 -21.77 4.69 -7.08
C ARG A 82 -22.27 4.44 -5.66
N MET A 83 -21.34 4.24 -4.72
CA MET A 83 -21.64 3.98 -3.31
C MET A 83 -20.85 4.95 -2.40
N PRO A 84 -21.22 6.24 -2.35
CA PRO A 84 -20.57 7.23 -1.51
C PRO A 84 -20.42 6.86 -0.02
N PRO A 85 -21.42 6.26 0.66
CA PRO A 85 -21.28 5.92 2.08
C PRO A 85 -20.23 4.83 2.35
N LEU A 86 -19.99 3.94 1.39
CA LEU A 86 -19.03 2.83 1.51
C LEU A 86 -17.64 3.19 0.97
N ARG A 87 -17.40 4.44 0.56
CA ARG A 87 -16.16 4.87 -0.10
C ARG A 87 -14.89 4.41 0.62
N TRP A 88 -14.82 4.61 1.94
CA TRP A 88 -13.60 4.28 2.69
C TRP A 88 -13.37 2.78 2.75
N LEU A 89 -14.44 2.01 2.96
CA LEU A 89 -14.40 0.56 2.92
C LEU A 89 -13.97 0.06 1.54
N ILE A 90 -14.47 0.66 0.45
CA ILE A 90 -14.06 0.33 -0.91
C ILE A 90 -12.56 0.54 -1.11
N PHE A 91 -11.98 1.66 -0.64
CA PHE A 91 -10.54 1.90 -0.76
C PHE A 91 -9.72 0.91 0.08
N VAL A 92 -10.11 0.65 1.32
CA VAL A 92 -9.48 -0.37 2.19
C VAL A 92 -9.47 -1.72 1.49
N LEU A 93 -10.63 -2.22 1.10
CA LEU A 93 -10.76 -3.53 0.46
C LEU A 93 -10.03 -3.59 -0.87
N SER A 94 -10.00 -2.50 -1.64
CA SER A 94 -9.24 -2.44 -2.89
C SER A 94 -7.73 -2.57 -2.66
N GLY A 95 -7.20 -1.93 -1.60
CA GLY A 95 -5.79 -2.01 -1.26
C GLY A 95 -5.41 -3.41 -0.78
N ALA A 96 -6.23 -3.99 0.10
CA ALA A 96 -6.08 -5.37 0.55
C ALA A 96 -6.10 -6.36 -0.62
N ALA A 97 -7.11 -6.28 -1.50
CA ALA A 97 -7.25 -7.17 -2.65
C ALA A 97 -6.09 -7.02 -3.65
N ALA A 98 -5.65 -5.78 -3.92
CA ALA A 98 -4.52 -5.51 -4.80
C ALA A 98 -3.21 -6.15 -4.30
N ILE A 99 -2.91 -6.01 -3.00
CA ILE A 99 -1.72 -6.64 -2.42
C ILE A 99 -1.86 -8.16 -2.38
N TRP A 100 -3.01 -8.68 -1.96
CA TRP A 100 -3.22 -10.14 -1.93
C TRP A 100 -3.07 -10.77 -3.31
N THR A 101 -3.66 -10.17 -4.35
CA THR A 101 -3.50 -10.65 -5.73
C THR A 101 -2.06 -10.55 -6.21
N ALA A 102 -1.36 -9.45 -5.92
CA ALA A 102 0.05 -9.31 -6.27
C ALA A 102 0.93 -10.38 -5.57
N LEU A 103 0.67 -10.67 -4.29
CA LEU A 103 1.35 -11.72 -3.54
C LEU A 103 1.05 -13.11 -4.10
N ALA A 104 -0.22 -13.41 -4.39
CA ALA A 104 -0.64 -14.67 -4.98
C ALA A 104 0.03 -14.90 -6.35
N LEU A 105 0.10 -13.87 -7.20
CA LEU A 105 0.80 -13.92 -8.48
C LEU A 105 2.31 -14.11 -8.30
N ALA A 106 2.93 -13.37 -7.37
CA ALA A 106 4.35 -13.51 -7.09
C ALA A 106 4.70 -14.94 -6.62
N ASN A 107 3.86 -15.53 -5.77
CA ASN A 107 4.04 -16.91 -5.31
C ASN A 107 3.76 -17.95 -6.41
N ALA A 108 2.87 -17.66 -7.34
CA ALA A 108 2.61 -18.55 -8.48
C ALA A 108 3.77 -18.54 -9.49
N VAL A 109 4.42 -17.40 -9.69
CA VAL A 109 5.54 -17.24 -10.64
C VAL A 109 6.87 -17.68 -10.03
N ALA A 110 7.07 -17.46 -8.73
CA ALA A 110 8.24 -17.93 -7.98
C ALA A 110 7.83 -18.91 -6.86
N PRO A 111 7.36 -20.12 -7.22
CA PRO A 111 6.98 -21.14 -6.25
C PRO A 111 8.23 -21.70 -5.55
N MET A 112 8.52 -21.13 -4.38
CA MET A 112 9.56 -21.48 -3.40
C MET A 112 11.04 -21.27 -3.81
N PRO A 113 11.83 -20.56 -2.97
CA PRO A 113 11.43 -19.80 -1.78
C PRO A 113 10.53 -18.62 -2.16
N THR A 114 9.41 -18.42 -1.45
CA THR A 114 8.50 -17.30 -1.72
C THR A 114 9.26 -15.98 -1.72
N LEU A 115 8.90 -15.08 -2.65
CA LEU A 115 9.58 -13.79 -2.84
C LEU A 115 9.55 -12.94 -1.56
N ILE A 116 8.50 -13.09 -0.76
CA ILE A 116 8.26 -12.31 0.46
C ILE A 116 8.18 -13.25 1.66
N ALA A 117 9.07 -13.07 2.63
CA ALA A 117 9.18 -13.94 3.80
C ALA A 117 7.96 -13.84 4.74
N ALA A 118 7.45 -12.64 4.97
CA ALA A 118 6.29 -12.42 5.84
C ALA A 118 5.02 -13.13 5.30
N ASP A 119 4.89 -13.22 3.98
CA ASP A 119 3.75 -13.84 3.28
C ASP A 119 3.67 -15.37 3.45
N ARG A 120 4.65 -16.00 4.11
CA ARG A 120 4.61 -17.43 4.45
C ARG A 120 3.62 -17.77 5.55
N SER A 121 3.11 -16.77 6.26
CA SER A 121 2.14 -16.94 7.34
C SER A 121 0.88 -16.12 7.07
N PRO A 122 -0.32 -16.61 7.47
CA PRO A 122 -1.55 -15.83 7.32
C PRO A 122 -1.48 -14.47 8.01
N PHE A 123 -0.79 -14.39 9.16
CA PHE A 123 -0.58 -13.15 9.88
C PHE A 123 0.24 -12.15 9.06
N GLY A 124 1.33 -12.60 8.44
CA GLY A 124 2.15 -11.72 7.61
C GLY A 124 1.47 -11.30 6.32
N THR A 125 0.71 -12.18 5.66
CA THR A 125 -0.13 -11.83 4.51
C THR A 125 -1.15 -10.74 4.88
N LEU A 126 -1.88 -10.92 6.00
CA LEU A 126 -2.83 -9.92 6.49
C LEU A 126 -2.17 -8.58 6.83
N GLY A 127 -0.97 -8.60 7.42
CA GLY A 127 -0.20 -7.40 7.70
C GLY A 127 0.20 -6.64 6.44
N LEU A 128 0.64 -7.35 5.39
CA LEU A 128 0.96 -6.74 4.09
C LEU A 128 -0.28 -6.19 3.39
N MET A 129 -1.41 -6.90 3.46
CA MET A 129 -2.71 -6.42 2.97
C MET A 129 -3.14 -5.13 3.70
N ALA A 130 -2.91 -5.05 5.01
CA ALA A 130 -3.17 -3.85 5.79
C ALA A 130 -2.29 -2.68 5.34
N CYS A 131 -1.00 -2.91 5.07
CA CYS A 131 -0.10 -1.88 4.52
C CYS A 131 -0.62 -1.33 3.18
N GLY A 132 -1.06 -2.23 2.28
CA GLY A 132 -1.70 -1.85 1.02
C GLY A 132 -3.00 -1.06 1.22
N SER A 133 -3.82 -1.46 2.19
CA SER A 133 -5.07 -0.78 2.53
C SER A 133 -4.83 0.66 2.98
N VAL A 134 -3.79 0.89 3.79
CA VAL A 134 -3.40 2.24 4.23
C VAL A 134 -2.95 3.09 3.05
N GLY A 135 -2.16 2.55 2.12
CA GLY A 135 -1.79 3.24 0.89
C GLY A 135 -3.01 3.62 0.03
N ALA A 136 -3.92 2.67 -0.21
CA ALA A 136 -5.13 2.90 -0.99
C ALA A 136 -6.08 3.93 -0.33
N LEU A 137 -6.18 3.91 1.00
CA LEU A 137 -6.90 4.94 1.76
C LEU A 137 -6.29 6.33 1.56
N LEU A 138 -4.95 6.46 1.62
CA LEU A 138 -4.27 7.72 1.36
C LEU A 138 -4.61 8.27 -0.03
N PHE A 139 -4.59 7.42 -1.06
CA PHE A 139 -5.03 7.81 -2.39
C PHE A 139 -6.48 8.33 -2.39
N GLY A 140 -7.39 7.62 -1.73
CA GLY A 140 -8.79 8.01 -1.60
C GLY A 140 -8.97 9.37 -0.91
N LEU A 141 -8.17 9.66 0.11
CA LEU A 141 -8.17 10.93 0.86
C LEU A 141 -7.66 12.09 0.00
N LEU A 142 -6.51 11.91 -0.66
CA LEU A 142 -5.90 12.92 -1.51
C LEU A 142 -6.74 13.18 -2.78
N GLY A 143 -7.31 12.12 -3.37
CA GLY A 143 -8.21 12.16 -4.51
C GLY A 143 -9.47 13.01 -4.28
N ARG A 144 -9.99 13.04 -3.04
CA ARG A 144 -11.13 13.89 -2.66
C ARG A 144 -10.80 15.38 -2.78
N ARG A 145 -9.62 15.79 -2.31
CA ARG A 145 -9.16 17.18 -2.35
C ARG A 145 -8.92 17.68 -3.77
N VAL A 146 -8.71 16.77 -4.73
CA VAL A 146 -8.60 17.12 -6.16
C VAL A 146 -9.98 17.47 -6.75
N ARG A 147 -11.02 16.70 -6.42
CA ARG A 147 -12.36 16.88 -6.97
C ARG A 147 -13.13 18.08 -6.40
N TYR A 148 -12.91 18.43 -5.13
CA TYR A 148 -13.59 19.57 -4.49
C TYR A 148 -13.18 20.95 -5.04
N ARG A 149 -12.05 21.07 -5.75
CA ARG A 149 -11.55 22.36 -6.26
C ARG A 149 -12.07 22.71 -7.66
N VAL A 150 -12.92 21.88 -8.25
CA VAL A 150 -13.46 22.04 -9.61
C VAL A 150 -14.93 22.49 -9.59
N GLN A 151 -15.51 22.79 -8.42
CA GLN A 151 -16.80 23.49 -8.39
C GLN A 151 -16.53 24.99 -8.67
N PRO A 152 -17.02 25.57 -9.77
CA PRO A 152 -17.03 27.03 -9.92
C PRO A 152 -17.94 27.59 -8.83
N THR A 153 -17.52 28.68 -8.21
CA THR A 153 -18.42 29.54 -7.45
C THR A 153 -19.53 29.97 -8.40
N SER A 154 -20.74 29.45 -8.21
CA SER A 154 -21.96 30.04 -8.76
C SER A 154 -22.20 31.35 -8.01
N SER A 155 -21.43 32.37 -8.37
CA SER A 155 -21.53 33.71 -7.81
C SER A 155 -21.25 34.76 -8.89
N GLU A 156 -21.93 34.64 -10.02
CA GLU A 156 -22.24 35.71 -10.99
C GLU A 156 -23.51 35.21 -11.69
N SER A 157 -24.65 35.89 -11.77
CA SER A 157 -25.02 37.26 -11.46
C SER A 157 -26.56 37.33 -11.59
N LEU A 158 -27.20 38.00 -10.63
CA LEU A 158 -28.46 38.79 -10.74
C LEU A 158 -29.71 38.11 -11.31
#